data_AF-A0A2C9JPI1-F1
#
_entry.id   AF-A0A2C9JPI1-F1
#
_cell.length_a   1.000
_cell.length_b   1.000
_cell.length_c   1.000
_cell.angle_alpha   90.00
_cell.angle_beta   90.00
_cell.angle_gamma   90.00
#
_symmetry.space_group_name_H-M   'P 1'
#
loop_
_entity.id
_entity.type
_entity.pdbx_description
1 polymer ?
#
loop_
_entity_poly.entity_id
_entity_poly.type
_entity_poly.pdbx_seq_one_letter_code
_entity_poly.pdbx_strand_id
1 'polypeptide(L)'
;MEQSTSRSRVEKLVGAINEKYNLTSPDVFYGDPRVSDWPLMNNLTGVLSIVFLYLLMVKQGPAFMAKRSPMNVTHMLVVYNLALVILSLYMCIEMVILAVKSNQSILCHPVNTENTEIGLREAKVAWWYFFSKIVELLDTAFFIARKKNNQLSFLHIYHHSSMVVVCWYVAKYLPGGEKLYSGSFNCLVHVFMYTYYGLSAMGPHLHKYIWWKRYLTQFQIRSQSDHLKMETSTLRSRVENLFGYINEKYNLTPPDVFYGDPRVSDWPFMNNLTGILSIVFLYLLMVKLGPAFMAKRSPMNVTHLLVAYNFAMVIWSFCMCLELVIVLAKSNQSLLCRPVKTDIEIGLREARLGWWCFMSKIAELLDTVFFIVRKKNNQLSFLHVYHHSSMVLICWYFIKYLPGGEKLYNGGINSFVHVIMYTYYGLSAMGPHYQKYIWWKRYLTQFQICQFVCISLRCIGTFFYGPCGYPKWTNVGTLLYVFSNLLLFLNFYIKSYKSKSIQSSHSASKSTAKKSE
;
A
#
# COMPACT_ATOMS: atom_id res chain seq x y z
N MET A 1 -37.44 -6.24 20.24
CA MET A 1 -37.20 -5.63 21.58
C MET A 1 -35.75 -5.78 22.06
N GLU A 2 -34.92 -6.67 21.49
CA GLU A 2 -33.50 -6.85 21.87
C GLU A 2 -32.48 -5.90 21.20
N GLN A 3 -32.85 -5.20 20.11
CA GLN A 3 -31.93 -4.24 19.47
C GLN A 3 -31.83 -2.90 20.22
N SER A 4 -32.85 -2.49 20.98
CA SER A 4 -32.82 -1.23 21.74
C SER A 4 -31.99 -1.35 23.03
N THR A 5 -31.87 -2.55 23.60
CA THR A 5 -31.10 -2.80 24.83
C THR A 5 -29.59 -2.83 24.62
N SER A 6 -29.10 -3.23 23.44
CA SER A 6 -27.65 -3.18 23.12
C SER A 6 -27.17 -1.75 22.87
N ARG A 7 -27.96 -0.95 22.14
CA ARG A 7 -27.69 0.47 21.87
C ARG A 7 -27.68 1.29 23.16
N SER A 8 -28.65 1.04 24.04
CA SER A 8 -28.74 1.61 25.39
C SER A 8 -27.51 1.33 26.27
N ARG A 9 -26.92 0.13 26.19
CA ARG A 9 -25.71 -0.21 26.96
C ARG A 9 -24.46 0.49 26.42
N VAL A 10 -24.33 0.60 25.10
CA VAL A 10 -23.22 1.33 24.46
C VAL A 10 -23.34 2.82 24.74
N GLU A 11 -24.54 3.40 24.67
CA GLU A 11 -24.80 4.81 24.98
C GLU A 11 -24.54 5.12 26.47
N LYS A 12 -24.91 4.22 27.39
CA LYS A 12 -24.56 4.37 28.82
C LYS A 12 -23.06 4.23 29.08
N LEU A 13 -22.37 3.33 28.39
CA LEU A 13 -20.92 3.16 28.51
C LEU A 13 -20.17 4.38 27.96
N VAL A 14 -20.61 4.90 26.81
CA VAL A 14 -20.05 6.11 26.17
C VAL A 14 -20.36 7.36 26.99
N GLY A 15 -21.56 7.47 27.57
CA GLY A 15 -21.93 8.52 28.51
C GLY A 15 -21.07 8.51 29.78
N ALA A 16 -20.90 7.34 30.39
CA ALA A 16 -20.06 7.18 31.58
C ALA A 16 -18.57 7.43 31.29
N ILE A 17 -18.09 7.17 30.06
CA ILE A 17 -16.74 7.52 29.62
C ILE A 17 -16.63 9.04 29.38
N ASN A 18 -17.60 9.67 28.73
CA ASN A 18 -17.58 11.11 28.47
C ASN A 18 -17.65 11.94 29.76
N GLU A 19 -18.49 11.52 30.72
CA GLU A 19 -18.65 12.17 32.03
C GLU A 19 -17.41 11.97 32.93
N LYS A 20 -16.76 10.80 32.86
CA LYS A 20 -15.55 10.50 33.64
C LYS A 20 -14.27 11.14 33.08
N TYR A 21 -14.23 11.47 31.78
CA TYR A 21 -13.01 11.94 31.10
C TYR A 21 -13.13 13.32 30.42
N ASN A 22 -14.25 14.04 30.60
CA ASN A 22 -14.51 15.37 30.04
C ASN A 22 -14.13 15.47 28.54
N LEU A 23 -14.48 14.44 27.77
CA LEU A 23 -14.19 14.33 26.34
C LEU A 23 -15.25 15.09 25.53
N THR A 24 -14.89 16.27 25.03
CA THR A 24 -15.80 17.16 24.27
C THR A 24 -15.81 16.95 22.75
N SER A 25 -15.22 15.89 22.20
CA SER A 25 -15.42 15.54 20.78
C SER A 25 -15.67 14.04 20.58
N PRO A 26 -16.93 13.61 20.41
CA PRO A 26 -17.32 12.25 20.08
C PRO A 26 -16.87 11.73 18.70
N ASP A 27 -16.26 12.56 17.85
CA ASP A 27 -16.37 12.42 16.39
C ASP A 27 -15.40 11.42 15.70
N VAL A 28 -14.46 10.81 16.43
CA VAL A 28 -13.45 9.90 15.80
C VAL A 28 -13.99 8.48 15.59
N PHE A 29 -14.99 8.06 16.38
CA PHE A 29 -15.58 6.72 16.30
C PHE A 29 -16.98 6.70 15.67
N TYR A 30 -17.61 7.86 15.53
CA TYR A 30 -18.90 8.01 14.88
C TYR A 30 -18.67 8.73 13.56
N GLY A 31 -18.96 8.07 12.43
CA GLY A 31 -18.89 8.73 11.12
C GLY A 31 -19.85 9.92 11.08
N ASP A 32 -19.56 10.88 10.20
CA ASP A 32 -20.28 12.16 10.14
C ASP A 32 -21.79 11.91 10.02
N PRO A 33 -22.60 12.42 10.97
CA PRO A 33 -24.04 12.15 11.00
C PRO A 33 -24.76 12.77 9.79
N ARG A 34 -24.20 13.82 9.17
CA ARG A 34 -24.82 14.51 8.03
C ARG A 34 -24.97 13.63 6.80
N VAL A 35 -24.07 12.66 6.66
CA VAL A 35 -24.03 11.75 5.52
C VAL A 35 -24.59 10.37 5.85
N SER A 36 -25.05 10.11 7.09
CA SER A 36 -25.41 8.75 7.53
C SER A 36 -26.50 8.11 6.70
N ASP A 37 -27.44 8.92 6.22
CA ASP A 37 -28.64 8.46 5.51
C ASP A 37 -28.46 8.53 3.98
N TRP A 38 -27.28 8.95 3.51
CA TRP A 38 -27.00 9.06 2.10
C TRP A 38 -26.66 7.69 1.50
N PRO A 39 -26.93 7.48 0.20
CA PRO A 39 -26.74 6.17 -0.40
C PRO A 39 -25.32 5.65 -0.21
N LEU A 40 -25.21 4.39 0.22
CA LEU A 40 -23.96 3.66 0.52
C LEU A 40 -23.14 4.21 1.70
N MET A 41 -23.64 5.15 2.50
CA MET A 41 -22.91 5.73 3.63
C MET A 41 -23.20 5.06 4.98
N ASN A 42 -24.15 4.13 5.01
CA ASN A 42 -24.64 3.52 6.24
C ASN A 42 -23.62 2.53 6.81
N ASN A 43 -22.96 1.73 5.95
CA ASN A 43 -21.94 0.76 6.34
C ASN A 43 -20.94 0.47 5.19
N LEU A 44 -19.77 -0.04 5.55
CA LEU A 44 -18.70 -0.38 4.61
C LEU A 44 -19.02 -1.63 3.76
N THR A 45 -19.93 -2.49 4.24
CA THR A 45 -20.24 -3.78 3.61
C THR A 45 -20.76 -3.62 2.19
N GLY A 46 -21.63 -2.64 1.93
CA GLY A 46 -22.14 -2.34 0.58
C GLY A 46 -21.03 -2.00 -0.41
N VAL A 47 -20.06 -1.18 0.03
CA VAL A 47 -18.91 -0.77 -0.80
C VAL A 47 -17.97 -1.93 -1.08
N LEU A 48 -17.64 -2.73 -0.06
CA LEU A 48 -16.82 -3.94 -0.25
C LEU A 48 -17.49 -4.95 -1.18
N SER A 49 -18.81 -5.04 -1.14
CA SER A 49 -19.59 -5.91 -2.03
C SER A 49 -19.48 -5.43 -3.49
N ILE A 50 -19.58 -4.12 -3.74
CA ILE A 50 -19.37 -3.54 -5.08
C ILE A 50 -17.96 -3.81 -5.58
N VAL A 51 -16.93 -3.60 -4.76
CA VAL A 51 -15.53 -3.86 -5.13
C VAL A 51 -15.30 -5.35 -5.39
N PHE A 52 -15.88 -6.23 -4.59
CA PHE A 52 -15.80 -7.67 -4.81
C PHE A 52 -16.46 -8.09 -6.13
N LEU A 53 -17.67 -7.61 -6.43
CA LEU A 53 -18.36 -7.85 -7.70
C LEU A 53 -17.57 -7.30 -8.89
N TYR A 54 -16.97 -6.12 -8.75
CA TYR A 54 -16.07 -5.55 -9.74
C TYR A 54 -14.87 -6.46 -10.00
N LEU A 55 -14.19 -6.96 -8.97
CA LEU A 55 -13.05 -7.86 -9.13
C LEU A 55 -13.45 -9.21 -9.74
N LEU A 56 -14.65 -9.71 -9.42
CA LEU A 56 -15.24 -10.88 -10.08
C LEU A 56 -15.48 -10.62 -11.57
N MET A 57 -16.07 -9.47 -11.93
CA MET A 57 -16.27 -9.06 -13.31
C MET A 57 -14.94 -8.96 -14.06
N VAL A 58 -13.89 -8.39 -13.45
CA VAL A 58 -12.56 -8.30 -14.05
C VAL A 58 -11.94 -9.68 -14.28
N LYS A 59 -12.14 -10.62 -13.35
CA LYS A 59 -11.61 -11.98 -13.46
C LYS A 59 -12.37 -12.85 -14.48
N GLN A 60 -13.70 -12.81 -14.43
CA GLN A 60 -14.57 -13.71 -15.21
C GLN A 60 -14.99 -13.10 -16.55
N GLY A 61 -15.11 -11.78 -16.63
CA GLY A 61 -15.58 -11.05 -17.81
C GLY A 61 -14.77 -11.33 -19.08
N PRO A 62 -13.42 -11.31 -19.06
CA PRO A 62 -12.62 -11.66 -20.24
C PRO A 62 -12.85 -13.10 -20.71
N ALA A 63 -13.03 -14.06 -19.78
CA ALA A 63 -13.33 -15.44 -20.10
C ALA A 63 -14.74 -15.60 -20.70
N PHE A 64 -15.71 -14.88 -20.17
CA PHE A 64 -17.07 -14.82 -20.70
C PHE A 64 -17.11 -14.22 -22.12
N MET A 65 -16.40 -13.11 -22.33
CA MET A 65 -16.30 -12.46 -23.64
C MET A 65 -15.45 -13.24 -24.63
N ALA A 66 -14.59 -14.17 -24.20
CA ALA A 66 -13.75 -14.97 -25.11
C ALA A 66 -14.58 -15.64 -26.22
N LYS A 67 -15.77 -16.16 -25.87
CA LYS A 67 -16.70 -16.85 -26.78
C LYS A 67 -17.63 -15.92 -27.58
N ARG A 68 -17.55 -14.59 -27.42
CA ARG A 68 -18.46 -13.60 -28.03
C ARG A 68 -17.72 -12.61 -28.94
N SER A 69 -18.39 -11.96 -29.86
CA SER A 69 -17.81 -10.83 -30.61
C SER A 69 -17.69 -9.58 -29.71
N PRO A 70 -16.73 -8.66 -29.98
CA PRO A 70 -16.66 -7.38 -29.29
C PRO A 70 -17.96 -6.59 -29.48
N MET A 71 -18.50 -6.02 -28.39
CA MET A 71 -19.75 -5.26 -28.43
C MET A 71 -19.52 -3.85 -28.98
N ASN A 72 -20.41 -3.37 -29.86
CA ASN A 72 -20.38 -2.00 -30.35
C ASN A 72 -21.08 -1.06 -29.35
N VAL A 73 -20.32 -0.56 -28.38
CA VAL A 73 -20.79 0.34 -27.31
C VAL A 73 -20.40 1.80 -27.56
N THR A 74 -20.15 2.18 -28.82
CA THR A 74 -19.54 3.48 -29.16
C THR A 74 -20.38 4.67 -28.69
N HIS A 75 -21.68 4.70 -29.04
CA HIS A 75 -22.59 5.78 -28.59
C HIS A 75 -22.71 5.85 -27.07
N MET A 76 -22.86 4.69 -26.43
CA MET A 76 -22.91 4.59 -24.96
C MET A 76 -21.62 5.13 -24.32
N LEU A 77 -20.46 4.84 -24.91
CA LEU A 77 -19.18 5.32 -24.40
C LEU A 77 -19.04 6.84 -24.56
N VAL A 78 -19.52 7.42 -25.67
CA VAL A 78 -19.51 8.88 -25.87
C VAL A 78 -20.40 9.56 -24.82
N VAL A 79 -21.64 9.08 -24.64
CA VAL A 79 -22.57 9.61 -23.63
C VAL A 79 -22.00 9.47 -22.22
N TYR A 80 -21.43 8.32 -21.89
CA TYR A 80 -20.79 8.04 -20.61
C TYR A 80 -19.62 8.99 -20.33
N ASN A 81 -18.71 9.15 -21.29
CA ASN A 81 -17.56 10.06 -21.12
C ASN A 81 -18.03 11.52 -20.98
N LEU A 82 -19.04 11.94 -21.75
CA LEU A 82 -19.61 13.28 -21.63
C LEU A 82 -20.25 13.51 -20.26
N ALA A 83 -21.00 12.53 -19.75
CA ALA A 83 -21.58 12.60 -18.40
C ALA A 83 -20.49 12.71 -17.32
N LEU A 84 -19.39 11.97 -17.45
CA LEU A 84 -18.26 12.06 -16.53
C LEU A 84 -17.51 13.39 -16.63
N VAL A 85 -17.41 13.99 -17.81
CA VAL A 85 -16.88 15.34 -17.99
C VAL A 85 -17.74 16.35 -17.24
N ILE A 86 -19.07 16.31 -17.44
CA ILE A 86 -20.02 17.22 -16.78
C ILE A 86 -19.98 17.04 -15.26
N LEU A 87 -20.00 15.80 -14.77
CA LEU A 87 -19.94 15.50 -13.34
C LEU A 87 -18.61 15.98 -12.74
N SER A 88 -17.48 15.73 -13.41
CA SER A 88 -16.16 16.17 -12.95
C SER A 88 -16.04 17.69 -12.94
N LEU A 89 -16.62 18.37 -13.94
CA LEU A 89 -16.63 19.83 -14.00
C LEU A 89 -17.50 20.43 -12.88
N TYR A 90 -18.69 19.88 -12.65
CA TYR A 90 -19.56 20.27 -11.54
C TYR A 90 -18.84 20.15 -10.20
N MET A 91 -18.24 18.99 -9.91
CA MET A 91 -17.49 18.77 -8.68
C MET A 91 -16.31 19.73 -8.56
N CYS A 92 -15.54 19.93 -9.63
CA CYS A 92 -14.40 20.85 -9.62
C CYS A 92 -14.83 22.30 -9.30
N ILE A 93 -15.86 22.81 -9.98
CA ILE A 93 -16.38 24.17 -9.78
C ILE A 93 -16.90 24.33 -8.36
N GLU A 94 -17.69 23.37 -7.88
CA GLU A 94 -18.30 23.44 -6.55
C GLU A 94 -17.22 23.43 -5.45
N MET A 95 -16.17 22.60 -5.57
CA MET A 95 -15.03 22.61 -4.64
C MET A 95 -14.27 23.94 -4.65
N VAL A 96 -14.11 24.58 -5.83
CA VAL A 96 -13.46 25.89 -5.95
C VAL A 96 -14.32 26.99 -5.32
N ILE A 97 -15.63 26.98 -5.55
CA ILE A 97 -16.56 27.95 -4.93
C ILE A 97 -16.53 27.83 -3.41
N LEU A 98 -16.54 26.60 -2.87
CA LEU A 98 -16.48 26.36 -1.43
C LEU A 98 -15.13 26.81 -0.83
N ALA A 99 -14.03 26.60 -1.55
CA ALA A 99 -12.72 27.10 -1.15
C ALA A 99 -12.66 28.64 -1.10
N VAL A 100 -13.28 29.33 -2.07
CA VAL A 100 -13.34 30.81 -2.06
C VAL A 100 -14.27 31.33 -0.97
N LYS A 101 -15.44 30.70 -0.77
CA LYS A 101 -16.44 31.15 0.21
C LYS A 101 -16.04 30.91 1.67
N SER A 102 -15.20 29.92 1.95
CA SER A 102 -14.75 29.61 3.31
C SER A 102 -13.75 30.65 3.86
N ASN A 103 -13.22 31.55 3.02
CA ASN A 103 -12.24 32.61 3.39
C ASN A 103 -11.03 32.09 4.20
N GLN A 104 -10.68 30.81 4.00
CA GLN A 104 -9.60 30.14 4.70
C GLN A 104 -8.43 29.85 3.75
N SER A 105 -7.26 29.58 4.33
CA SER A 105 -6.07 29.20 3.55
C SER A 105 -6.32 27.89 2.80
N ILE A 106 -6.12 27.93 1.48
CA ILE A 106 -6.24 26.79 0.55
C ILE A 106 -5.39 25.58 1.01
N LEU A 107 -4.27 25.85 1.70
CA LEU A 107 -3.32 24.84 2.16
C LEU A 107 -3.70 24.20 3.51
N CYS A 108 -4.57 24.81 4.31
CA CYS A 108 -4.90 24.29 5.64
C CYS A 108 -6.33 24.66 6.03
N HIS A 109 -7.31 23.95 5.46
CA HIS A 109 -8.73 24.06 5.82
C HIS A 109 -9.13 22.87 6.73
N PRO A 110 -9.57 23.11 7.99
CA PRO A 110 -10.14 22.06 8.83
C PRO A 110 -11.45 21.54 8.22
N VAL A 111 -11.88 20.34 8.62
CA VAL A 111 -13.18 19.82 8.19
C VAL A 111 -14.26 20.60 8.92
N ASN A 112 -15.16 21.26 8.19
CA ASN A 112 -16.30 21.91 8.80
C ASN A 112 -17.37 20.85 9.11
N THR A 113 -17.49 20.48 10.39
CA THR A 113 -18.48 19.50 10.87
C THR A 113 -19.83 20.13 11.25
N GLU A 114 -19.95 21.46 11.16
CA GLU A 114 -21.19 22.15 11.50
C GLU A 114 -22.27 21.94 10.42
N ASN A 115 -23.54 21.98 10.84
CA ASN A 115 -24.70 21.93 9.95
C ASN A 115 -24.98 23.28 9.28
N THR A 116 -23.94 23.91 8.75
CA THR A 116 -24.04 25.15 7.96
C THR A 116 -24.26 24.82 6.49
N GLU A 117 -24.78 25.77 5.70
CA GLU A 117 -24.96 25.59 4.24
C GLU A 117 -23.64 25.18 3.56
N ILE A 118 -22.53 25.79 3.97
CA ILE A 118 -21.19 25.49 3.45
C ILE A 118 -20.76 24.08 3.84
N GLY A 119 -20.87 23.70 5.12
CA GLY A 119 -20.50 22.36 5.59
C GLY A 119 -21.29 21.24 4.93
N LEU A 120 -22.60 21.43 4.70
CA LEU A 120 -23.43 20.45 4.00
C LEU A 120 -23.06 20.33 2.52
N ARG A 121 -22.72 21.45 1.86
CA ARG A 121 -22.26 21.44 0.46
C ARG A 121 -20.89 20.77 0.32
N GLU A 122 -19.97 20.98 1.24
CA GLU A 122 -18.69 20.24 1.29
C GLU A 122 -18.92 18.74 1.38
N ALA A 123 -19.79 18.31 2.30
CA ALA A 123 -20.13 16.91 2.44
C ALA A 123 -20.79 16.34 1.18
N LYS A 124 -21.71 17.10 0.57
CA LYS A 124 -22.41 16.69 -0.66
C LYS A 124 -21.45 16.47 -1.81
N VAL A 125 -20.47 17.35 -1.96
CA VAL A 125 -19.44 17.22 -3.00
C VAL A 125 -18.49 16.07 -2.73
N ALA A 126 -18.09 15.84 -1.48
CA ALA A 126 -17.29 14.67 -1.10
C ALA A 126 -18.03 13.35 -1.40
N TRP A 127 -19.34 13.31 -1.16
CA TRP A 127 -20.16 12.15 -1.53
C TRP A 127 -20.29 11.98 -3.05
N TRP A 128 -20.52 13.06 -3.81
CA TRP A 128 -20.53 12.99 -5.28
C TRP A 128 -19.20 12.52 -5.85
N TYR A 129 -18.09 12.92 -5.26
CA TYR A 129 -16.75 12.46 -5.63
C TYR A 129 -16.58 10.96 -5.36
N PHE A 130 -17.01 10.47 -4.19
CA PHE A 130 -17.06 9.04 -3.89
C PHE A 130 -17.95 8.28 -4.89
N PHE A 131 -19.15 8.77 -5.15
CA PHE A 131 -20.10 8.16 -6.08
C PHE A 131 -19.53 8.11 -7.49
N SER A 132 -18.80 9.15 -7.92
CA SER A 132 -18.11 9.16 -9.21
C SER A 132 -17.16 7.96 -9.33
N LYS A 133 -16.40 7.62 -8.28
CA LYS A 133 -15.47 6.46 -8.30
C LYS A 133 -16.18 5.12 -8.52
N ILE A 134 -17.42 4.99 -8.06
CA ILE A 134 -18.25 3.81 -8.35
C ILE A 134 -18.64 3.79 -9.83
N VAL A 135 -19.06 4.94 -10.38
CA VAL A 135 -19.44 5.06 -11.80
C VAL A 135 -18.23 4.83 -12.73
N GLU A 136 -17.04 5.27 -12.33
CA GLU A 136 -15.77 5.06 -13.03
C GLU A 136 -15.37 3.57 -13.12
N LEU A 137 -15.95 2.68 -12.30
CA LEU A 137 -15.74 1.23 -12.47
C LEU A 137 -16.22 0.71 -13.84
N LEU A 138 -17.19 1.41 -14.46
CA LEU A 138 -17.72 1.09 -15.79
C LEU A 138 -16.67 1.24 -16.90
N ASP A 139 -15.62 2.06 -16.72
CA ASP A 139 -14.47 2.12 -17.65
C ASP A 139 -13.93 0.71 -17.93
N THR A 140 -13.81 -0.07 -16.85
CA THR A 140 -13.30 -1.45 -16.91
C THR A 140 -14.29 -2.39 -17.59
N ALA A 141 -15.59 -2.21 -17.35
CA ALA A 141 -16.64 -2.98 -18.00
C ALA A 141 -16.63 -2.76 -19.51
N PHE A 142 -16.45 -1.51 -19.96
CA PHE A 142 -16.32 -1.18 -21.38
C PHE A 142 -15.06 -1.79 -22.02
N PHE A 143 -13.93 -1.83 -21.31
CA PHE A 143 -12.72 -2.51 -21.81
C PHE A 143 -12.97 -4.00 -22.05
N ILE A 144 -13.66 -4.67 -21.11
CA ILE A 144 -14.01 -6.09 -21.22
C ILE A 144 -14.99 -6.31 -22.39
N ALA A 145 -16.07 -5.52 -22.47
CA ALA A 145 -17.09 -5.64 -23.52
C ALA A 145 -16.51 -5.43 -24.93
N ARG A 146 -15.49 -4.57 -25.07
CA ARG A 146 -14.79 -4.28 -26.34
C ARG A 146 -13.59 -5.19 -26.60
N LYS A 147 -13.32 -6.18 -25.74
CA LYS A 147 -12.13 -7.05 -25.79
C LYS A 147 -10.79 -6.29 -25.79
N LYS A 148 -10.71 -5.13 -25.14
CA LYS A 148 -9.48 -4.34 -24.99
C LYS A 148 -8.68 -4.78 -23.76
N ASN A 149 -8.32 -6.07 -23.73
CA ASN A 149 -7.64 -6.69 -22.58
C ASN A 149 -6.26 -6.06 -22.27
N ASN A 150 -5.63 -5.41 -23.24
CA ASN A 150 -4.39 -4.65 -23.04
C ASN A 150 -4.57 -3.41 -22.16
N GLN A 151 -5.79 -2.90 -22.01
CA GLN A 151 -6.12 -1.78 -21.13
C GLN A 151 -6.41 -2.24 -19.68
N LEU A 152 -6.68 -3.53 -19.47
CA LEU A 152 -6.87 -4.16 -18.15
C LEU A 152 -5.52 -4.39 -17.45
N SER A 153 -4.79 -3.29 -17.22
CA SER A 153 -3.52 -3.33 -16.48
C SER A 153 -3.75 -3.51 -14.98
N PHE A 154 -2.75 -4.03 -14.28
CA PHE A 154 -2.77 -4.09 -12.82
C PHE A 154 -2.98 -2.71 -12.19
N LEU A 155 -2.31 -1.68 -12.71
CA LEU A 155 -2.42 -0.31 -12.22
C LEU A 155 -3.87 0.19 -12.27
N HIS A 156 -4.54 -0.04 -13.40
CA HIS A 156 -5.95 0.32 -13.59
C HIS A 156 -6.85 -0.36 -12.55
N ILE A 157 -6.75 -1.69 -12.43
CA ILE A 157 -7.59 -2.48 -11.53
C ILE A 157 -7.33 -2.10 -10.07
N TYR A 158 -6.07 -1.96 -9.68
CA TYR A 158 -5.67 -1.55 -8.34
C TYR A 158 -6.19 -0.15 -8.00
N HIS A 159 -6.00 0.81 -8.89
CA HIS A 159 -6.46 2.19 -8.69
C HIS A 159 -7.99 2.24 -8.54
N HIS A 160 -8.75 1.71 -9.49
CA HIS A 160 -10.22 1.78 -9.45
C HIS A 160 -10.83 1.02 -8.26
N SER A 161 -10.26 -0.11 -7.84
CA SER A 161 -10.76 -0.84 -6.66
C SER A 161 -10.41 -0.16 -5.33
N SER A 162 -9.18 0.37 -5.18
CA SER A 162 -8.75 1.02 -3.95
C SER A 162 -9.39 2.40 -3.75
N MET A 163 -9.53 3.20 -4.81
CA MET A 163 -10.08 4.56 -4.73
C MET A 163 -11.54 4.57 -4.26
N VAL A 164 -12.35 3.56 -4.61
CA VAL A 164 -13.73 3.44 -4.12
C VAL A 164 -13.77 3.29 -2.59
N VAL A 165 -12.86 2.49 -2.01
CA VAL A 165 -12.79 2.28 -0.55
C VAL A 165 -12.22 3.51 0.16
N VAL A 166 -11.17 4.10 -0.39
CA VAL A 166 -10.53 5.30 0.18
C VAL A 166 -11.50 6.48 0.16
N CYS A 167 -12.17 6.74 -0.95
CA CYS A 167 -13.13 7.83 -1.06
C CYS A 167 -14.36 7.64 -0.18
N TRP A 168 -14.81 6.40 0.04
CA TRP A 168 -15.87 6.14 1.02
C TRP A 168 -15.46 6.54 2.43
N TYR A 169 -14.24 6.18 2.85
CA TYR A 169 -13.73 6.55 4.16
C TYR A 169 -13.63 8.07 4.32
N VAL A 170 -13.13 8.76 3.29
CA VAL A 170 -13.08 10.24 3.28
C VAL A 170 -14.49 10.83 3.36
N ALA A 171 -15.42 10.38 2.53
CA ALA A 171 -16.79 10.90 2.55
C ALA A 171 -17.53 10.59 3.87
N LYS A 172 -17.20 9.50 4.56
CA LYS A 172 -17.91 9.07 5.79
C LYS A 172 -17.37 9.71 7.05
N TYR A 173 -16.06 9.92 7.14
CA TYR A 173 -15.41 10.37 8.37
C TYR A 173 -14.81 11.77 8.25
N LEU A 174 -14.43 12.19 7.04
CA LEU A 174 -13.76 13.47 6.80
C LEU A 174 -14.35 14.20 5.56
N PRO A 175 -15.68 14.42 5.51
CA PRO A 175 -16.32 15.07 4.36
C PRO A 175 -16.02 16.57 4.35
N GLY A 176 -14.87 16.97 3.79
CA GLY A 176 -14.48 18.38 3.64
C GLY A 176 -13.00 18.65 3.90
N GLY A 177 -12.68 19.92 4.16
CA GLY A 177 -11.32 20.36 4.46
C GLY A 177 -10.36 20.29 3.26
N GLU A 178 -9.07 20.27 3.57
CA GLU A 178 -7.97 20.21 2.59
C GLU A 178 -8.10 19.10 1.53
N LYS A 179 -8.69 17.94 1.89
CA LYS A 179 -8.86 16.81 0.96
C LYS A 179 -9.78 17.18 -0.22
N LEU A 180 -10.69 18.14 -0.03
CA LEU A 180 -11.55 18.65 -1.08
C LEU A 180 -10.75 19.40 -2.17
N TYR A 181 -9.69 20.11 -1.79
CA TYR A 181 -8.81 20.82 -2.73
C TYR A 181 -7.98 19.85 -3.58
N SER A 182 -7.47 18.77 -2.98
CA SER A 182 -6.87 17.70 -3.77
C SER A 182 -7.88 17.04 -4.72
N GLY A 183 -9.12 16.88 -4.27
CA GLY A 183 -10.22 16.37 -5.09
C GLY A 183 -10.47 17.24 -6.32
N SER A 184 -10.41 18.56 -6.18
CA SER A 184 -10.71 19.50 -7.28
C SER A 184 -9.69 19.39 -8.42
N PHE A 185 -8.40 19.26 -8.11
CA PHE A 185 -7.36 19.00 -9.12
C PHE A 185 -7.58 17.66 -9.83
N ASN A 186 -7.94 16.61 -9.09
CA ASN A 186 -8.25 15.32 -9.71
C ASN A 186 -9.47 15.43 -10.64
N CYS A 187 -10.52 16.13 -10.22
CA CYS A 187 -11.69 16.40 -11.05
C CYS A 187 -11.31 17.17 -12.33
N LEU A 188 -10.45 18.18 -12.22
CA LEU A 188 -9.97 18.94 -13.38
C LEU A 188 -9.20 18.03 -14.36
N VAL A 189 -8.31 17.18 -13.86
CA VAL A 189 -7.62 16.17 -14.68
C VAL A 189 -8.63 15.22 -15.34
N HIS A 190 -9.65 14.79 -14.61
CA HIS A 190 -10.71 13.92 -15.11
C HIS A 190 -11.54 14.59 -16.22
N VAL A 191 -11.79 15.91 -16.16
CA VAL A 191 -12.41 16.67 -17.26
C VAL A 191 -11.62 16.49 -18.56
N PHE A 192 -10.30 16.70 -18.53
CA PHE A 192 -9.47 16.54 -19.73
C PHE A 192 -9.34 15.09 -20.17
N MET A 193 -9.22 14.16 -19.22
CA MET A 193 -9.08 12.74 -19.50
C MET A 193 -10.33 12.15 -20.16
N TYR A 194 -11.51 12.39 -19.60
CA TYR A 194 -12.76 11.88 -20.16
C TYR A 194 -13.15 12.61 -21.46
N THR A 195 -12.78 13.88 -21.62
CA THR A 195 -12.88 14.56 -22.93
C THR A 195 -12.03 13.85 -23.99
N TYR A 196 -10.78 13.50 -23.66
CA TYR A 196 -9.91 12.73 -24.56
C TYR A 196 -10.50 11.36 -24.90
N TYR A 197 -11.05 10.63 -23.91
CA TYR A 197 -11.68 9.32 -24.14
C TYR A 197 -12.95 9.41 -24.99
N GLY A 198 -13.80 10.43 -24.76
CA GLY A 198 -14.97 10.69 -25.59
C GLY A 198 -14.60 10.97 -27.04
N LEU A 199 -13.66 11.89 -27.28
CA LEU A 199 -13.18 12.21 -28.63
C LEU A 199 -12.51 11.02 -29.31
N SER A 200 -11.74 10.23 -28.57
CA SER A 200 -11.10 9.01 -29.09
C SER A 200 -12.13 7.93 -29.47
N ALA A 201 -13.31 7.93 -28.86
CA ALA A 201 -14.37 6.96 -29.12
C ALA A 201 -15.20 7.30 -30.36
N MET A 202 -15.32 8.58 -30.72
CA MET A 202 -16.06 9.07 -31.90
C MET A 202 -15.45 8.64 -33.24
N GLY A 203 -14.23 8.06 -33.24
CA GLY A 203 -13.68 7.32 -34.38
C GLY A 203 -12.30 7.81 -34.86
N PRO A 204 -11.73 7.12 -35.86
CA PRO A 204 -10.35 7.38 -36.33
C PRO A 204 -10.16 8.76 -36.95
N HIS A 205 -11.21 9.35 -37.54
CA HIS A 205 -11.14 10.68 -38.15
C HIS A 205 -10.74 11.77 -37.14
N LEU A 206 -11.13 11.61 -35.86
CA LEU A 206 -10.77 12.54 -34.80
C LEU A 206 -9.38 12.29 -34.19
N HIS A 207 -8.75 11.15 -34.47
CA HIS A 207 -7.42 10.81 -33.93
C HIS A 207 -6.34 11.80 -34.36
N LYS A 208 -6.49 12.42 -35.54
CA LYS A 208 -5.59 13.47 -36.04
C LYS A 208 -5.60 14.73 -35.18
N TYR A 209 -6.73 15.05 -34.55
CA TYR A 209 -6.92 16.28 -33.79
C TYR A 209 -6.58 16.14 -32.29
N ILE A 210 -6.48 14.92 -31.78
CA ILE A 210 -6.13 14.61 -30.37
C ILE A 210 -4.62 14.37 -30.17
N TRP A 211 -3.78 15.22 -30.76
CA TRP A 211 -2.31 15.15 -30.68
C TRP A 211 -1.78 15.36 -29.25
N TRP A 212 -2.58 15.94 -28.36
CA TRP A 212 -2.19 16.37 -27.02
C TRP A 212 -2.20 15.28 -25.95
N LYS A 213 -2.35 14.00 -26.32
CA LYS A 213 -2.30 12.85 -25.39
C LYS A 213 -1.09 12.89 -24.45
N ARG A 214 0.09 13.26 -24.96
CA ARG A 214 1.33 13.32 -24.16
C ARG A 214 1.25 14.38 -23.06
N TYR A 215 0.64 15.53 -23.34
CA TYR A 215 0.45 16.61 -22.36
C TYR A 215 -0.57 16.22 -21.29
N LEU A 216 -1.63 15.49 -21.66
CA LEU A 216 -2.56 14.91 -20.70
C LEU A 216 -1.84 13.98 -19.71
N THR A 217 -0.97 13.09 -20.20
CA THR A 217 -0.20 12.19 -19.32
C THR A 217 0.78 12.96 -18.41
N GLN A 218 1.40 14.03 -18.92
CA GLN A 218 2.23 14.91 -18.09
C GLN A 218 1.40 15.61 -17.00
N PHE A 219 0.19 16.05 -17.32
CA PHE A 219 -0.72 16.69 -16.38
C PHE A 219 -1.17 15.72 -15.27
N GLN A 220 -1.49 14.47 -15.62
CA GLN A 220 -1.79 13.41 -14.65
C GLN A 220 -0.62 13.14 -13.69
N ILE A 221 0.60 13.04 -14.21
CA ILE A 221 1.80 12.81 -13.39
C ILE A 221 2.07 14.00 -12.45
N ARG A 222 1.92 15.23 -12.95
CA ARG A 222 2.15 16.43 -12.16
C ARG A 222 1.12 16.59 -11.04
N SER A 223 -0.16 16.35 -11.36
CA SER A 223 -1.23 16.32 -10.35
C SER A 223 -0.93 15.33 -9.22
N GLN A 224 -0.45 14.12 -9.54
CA GLN A 224 -0.07 13.14 -8.51
C GLN A 224 1.14 13.60 -7.68
N SER A 225 2.14 14.25 -8.30
CA SER A 225 3.31 14.77 -7.62
C SER A 225 2.98 15.94 -6.69
N ASP A 226 2.08 16.83 -7.08
CA ASP A 226 1.71 18.00 -6.30
C ASP A 226 0.79 17.60 -5.13
N HIS A 227 -0.07 16.59 -5.32
CA HIS A 227 -0.83 15.95 -4.23
C HIS A 227 0.08 15.35 -3.15
N LEU A 228 1.11 14.60 -3.56
CA LEU A 228 2.09 14.01 -2.64
C LEU A 228 2.84 15.07 -1.82
N LYS A 229 3.22 16.19 -2.43
CA LYS A 229 3.91 17.30 -1.74
C LYS A 229 3.01 17.98 -0.71
N MET A 230 1.75 18.21 -1.08
CA MET A 230 0.77 18.86 -0.21
C MET A 230 0.48 18.00 1.02
N GLU A 231 0.19 16.70 0.84
CA GLU A 231 -0.06 15.77 1.96
C GLU A 231 1.11 15.67 2.93
N THR A 232 2.37 15.68 2.46
CA THR A 232 3.53 15.67 3.37
C THR A 232 3.62 16.93 4.26
N SER A 233 3.13 18.08 3.79
CA SER A 233 3.21 19.34 4.54
C SER A 233 2.12 19.48 5.60
N THR A 234 0.91 18.99 5.32
CA THR A 234 -0.26 19.04 6.20
C THR A 234 -0.37 17.87 7.14
N LEU A 235 0.10 16.67 6.77
CA LEU A 235 0.25 15.57 7.71
C LEU A 235 1.19 15.98 8.85
N ARG A 236 2.27 16.70 8.53
CA ARG A 236 3.18 17.24 9.54
C ARG A 236 2.45 18.18 10.52
N SER A 237 1.75 19.18 10.03
CA SER A 237 1.07 20.19 10.87
C SER A 237 -0.13 19.66 11.66
N ARG A 238 -0.97 18.79 11.07
CA ARG A 238 -2.15 18.23 11.76
C ARG A 238 -1.77 17.20 12.81
N VAL A 239 -0.70 16.43 12.56
CA VAL A 239 -0.14 15.51 13.54
C VAL A 239 0.47 16.37 14.66
N GLU A 240 1.21 17.45 14.37
CA GLU A 240 1.73 18.36 15.40
C GLU A 240 0.60 18.96 16.30
N ASN A 241 -0.51 19.41 15.72
CA ASN A 241 -1.63 20.02 16.47
C ASN A 241 -2.49 19.01 17.26
N LEU A 242 -2.79 17.85 16.67
CA LEU A 242 -3.57 16.80 17.36
C LEU A 242 -2.81 16.25 18.57
N PHE A 243 -1.48 16.12 18.44
CA PHE A 243 -0.65 15.69 19.55
C PHE A 243 -0.42 16.80 20.59
N GLY A 244 -0.42 18.08 20.20
CA GLY A 244 -0.46 19.20 21.15
C GLY A 244 -1.72 19.19 22.03
N TYR A 245 -2.89 18.93 21.45
CA TYR A 245 -4.15 18.84 22.19
C TYR A 245 -4.25 17.59 23.09
N ILE A 246 -3.76 16.44 22.61
CA ILE A 246 -3.73 15.17 23.38
C ILE A 246 -2.73 15.27 24.55
N ASN A 247 -1.60 15.94 24.35
CA ASN A 247 -0.60 16.21 25.38
C ASN A 247 -1.19 16.95 26.58
N GLU A 248 -1.80 18.11 26.32
CA GLU A 248 -2.33 19.01 27.33
C GLU A 248 -3.48 18.37 28.13
N LYS A 249 -4.29 17.53 27.48
CA LYS A 249 -5.49 16.94 28.07
C LYS A 249 -5.23 15.74 28.99
N TYR A 250 -4.18 14.97 28.75
CA TYR A 250 -3.98 13.69 29.44
C TYR A 250 -2.74 13.65 30.34
N ASN A 251 -1.97 14.75 30.46
CA ASN A 251 -0.61 14.69 31.01
C ASN A 251 0.19 13.52 30.39
N LEU A 252 -0.15 13.18 29.15
CA LEU A 252 0.58 12.22 28.36
C LEU A 252 1.83 12.96 27.94
N THR A 253 2.91 12.75 28.67
CA THR A 253 4.25 13.20 28.30
C THR A 253 4.44 13.07 26.78
N PRO A 254 4.67 14.15 26.05
CA PRO A 254 5.16 14.09 24.70
C PRO A 254 6.55 14.71 24.74
N PRO A 255 7.50 13.86 24.36
CA PRO A 255 7.97 14.03 23.00
C PRO A 255 8.06 12.74 22.15
N ASP A 256 7.78 11.54 22.66
CA ASP A 256 8.38 10.32 22.05
C ASP A 256 7.83 9.83 20.69
N VAL A 257 6.70 10.36 20.19
CA VAL A 257 6.18 9.98 18.86
C VAL A 257 6.71 10.88 17.73
N PHE A 258 7.23 12.08 18.05
CA PHE A 258 7.85 12.99 17.08
C PHE A 258 9.34 13.16 17.28
N TYR A 259 9.78 13.12 18.53
CA TYR A 259 11.17 12.98 18.87
C TYR A 259 11.42 11.48 18.84
N GLY A 260 11.98 11.01 17.72
CA GLY A 260 12.32 9.60 17.63
C GLY A 260 13.16 9.18 18.83
N ASP A 261 12.98 7.94 19.24
CA ASP A 261 13.46 7.38 20.50
C ASP A 261 14.91 7.80 20.78
N PRO A 262 15.17 8.47 21.92
CA PRO A 262 16.49 9.03 22.22
C PRO A 262 17.56 7.95 22.31
N ARG A 263 17.20 6.68 22.55
CA ARG A 263 18.16 5.56 22.62
C ARG A 263 18.84 5.29 21.27
N VAL A 264 18.19 5.67 20.16
CA VAL A 264 18.70 5.42 18.80
C VAL A 264 19.09 6.70 18.07
N SER A 265 18.95 7.89 18.68
CA SER A 265 19.14 9.18 17.99
C SER A 265 20.52 9.31 17.34
N ASP A 266 21.54 8.82 18.03
CA ASP A 266 22.95 8.96 17.64
C ASP A 266 23.43 7.81 16.75
N TRP A 267 22.55 6.84 16.46
CA TRP A 267 22.92 5.70 15.65
C TRP A 267 22.95 6.07 14.16
N PRO A 268 23.81 5.41 13.36
CA PRO A 268 23.91 5.71 11.95
C PRO A 268 22.54 5.64 11.25
N PHE A 269 22.26 6.67 10.44
CA PHE A 269 21.02 6.88 9.69
C PHE A 269 19.73 7.11 10.53
N MET A 270 19.83 7.24 11.86
CA MET A 270 18.66 7.53 12.71
C MET A 270 18.50 9.02 13.01
N ASN A 271 19.49 9.85 12.71
CA ASN A 271 19.49 11.28 13.02
C ASN A 271 18.57 12.13 12.12
N ASN A 272 18.42 11.79 10.85
CA ASN A 272 17.60 12.55 9.91
C ASN A 272 16.88 11.66 8.88
N LEU A 273 15.64 12.06 8.52
CA LEU A 273 14.84 11.40 7.49
C LEU A 273 15.45 11.58 6.09
N THR A 274 16.10 12.71 5.85
CA THR A 274 16.68 13.09 4.55
C THR A 274 17.71 12.07 4.05
N GLY A 275 18.57 11.55 4.93
CA GLY A 275 19.58 10.57 4.56
C GLY A 275 18.95 9.28 4.02
N ILE A 276 17.88 8.82 4.64
CA ILE A 276 17.20 7.59 4.24
C ILE A 276 16.36 7.76 2.98
N LEU A 277 15.66 8.89 2.85
CA LEU A 277 15.01 9.23 1.59
C LEU A 277 16.01 9.35 0.45
N SER A 278 17.21 9.87 0.71
CA SER A 278 18.28 9.96 -0.28
C SER A 278 18.78 8.59 -0.71
N ILE A 279 18.99 7.65 0.22
CA ILE A 279 19.37 6.26 -0.10
C ILE A 279 18.33 5.60 -0.99
N VAL A 280 17.04 5.69 -0.64
CA VAL A 280 15.96 5.09 -1.43
C VAL A 280 15.82 5.75 -2.79
N PHE A 281 15.96 7.08 -2.87
CA PHE A 281 15.95 7.81 -4.12
C PHE A 281 17.09 7.38 -5.05
N LEU A 282 18.32 7.32 -4.53
CA LEU A 282 19.49 6.87 -5.27
C LEU A 282 19.35 5.41 -5.73
N TYR A 283 18.81 4.55 -4.86
CA TYR A 283 18.48 3.17 -5.21
C TYR A 283 17.50 3.09 -6.39
N LEU A 284 16.39 3.84 -6.35
CA LEU A 284 15.40 3.85 -7.43
C LEU A 284 15.97 4.46 -8.72
N LEU A 285 16.81 5.48 -8.60
CA LEU A 285 17.54 6.06 -9.73
C LEU A 285 18.48 5.02 -10.36
N MET A 286 19.22 4.27 -9.55
CA MET A 286 20.07 3.17 -9.99
C MET A 286 19.27 2.05 -10.66
N VAL A 287 18.11 1.67 -10.11
CA VAL A 287 17.21 0.68 -10.73
C VAL A 287 16.77 1.14 -12.13
N LYS A 288 16.50 2.44 -12.32
CA LYS A 288 16.06 3.00 -13.59
C LYS A 288 17.20 3.17 -14.60
N LEU A 289 18.33 3.74 -14.17
CA LEU A 289 19.46 4.10 -15.04
C LEU A 289 20.47 2.96 -15.22
N GLY A 290 20.63 2.10 -14.22
CA GLY A 290 21.61 1.01 -14.20
C GLY A 290 21.48 0.04 -15.37
N PRO A 291 20.28 -0.48 -15.70
CA PRO A 291 20.08 -1.35 -16.86
C PRO A 291 20.45 -0.67 -18.19
N ALA A 292 20.14 0.63 -18.35
CA ALA A 292 20.49 1.41 -19.53
C ALA A 292 22.00 1.64 -19.64
N PHE A 293 22.66 1.92 -18.51
CA PHE A 293 24.12 2.04 -18.42
C PHE A 293 24.83 0.72 -18.77
N MET A 294 24.32 -0.40 -18.24
CA MET A 294 24.86 -1.73 -18.53
C MET A 294 24.50 -2.22 -19.93
N ALA A 295 23.53 -1.64 -20.64
CA ALA A 295 23.10 -2.10 -21.96
C ALA A 295 24.29 -2.25 -22.93
N LYS A 296 25.19 -1.26 -22.93
CA LYS A 296 26.39 -1.18 -23.79
C LYS A 296 27.62 -1.94 -23.24
N ARG A 297 27.54 -2.58 -22.07
CA ARG A 297 28.67 -3.27 -21.40
C ARG A 297 28.46 -4.78 -21.34
N SER A 298 29.52 -5.57 -21.24
CA SER A 298 29.41 -7.01 -20.94
C SER A 298 28.98 -7.25 -19.48
N PRO A 299 28.29 -8.35 -19.17
CA PRO A 299 27.95 -8.68 -17.78
C PRO A 299 29.22 -8.95 -16.97
N MET A 300 29.30 -8.38 -15.76
CA MET A 300 30.48 -8.53 -14.90
C MET A 300 30.50 -9.90 -14.21
N ASN A 301 31.68 -10.53 -14.14
CA ASN A 301 31.88 -11.77 -13.39
C ASN A 301 32.15 -11.46 -11.91
N VAL A 302 31.07 -11.32 -11.15
CA VAL A 302 31.10 -11.04 -9.70
C VAL A 302 30.76 -12.28 -8.87
N THR A 303 31.04 -13.48 -9.38
CA THR A 303 30.55 -14.74 -8.82
C THR A 303 31.08 -14.99 -7.39
N HIS A 304 32.39 -14.88 -7.17
CA HIS A 304 32.99 -15.06 -5.85
C HIS A 304 32.51 -14.01 -4.84
N LEU A 305 32.40 -12.75 -5.27
CA LEU A 305 31.86 -11.67 -4.45
C LEU A 305 30.40 -11.92 -4.07
N LEU A 306 29.58 -12.38 -5.01
CA LEU A 306 28.18 -12.71 -4.77
C LEU A 306 28.05 -13.89 -3.80
N VAL A 307 28.89 -14.93 -3.93
CA VAL A 307 28.91 -16.05 -2.99
C VAL A 307 29.27 -15.56 -1.59
N ALA A 308 30.36 -14.80 -1.44
CA ALA A 308 30.79 -14.24 -0.16
C ALA A 308 29.70 -13.35 0.47
N TYR A 309 29.09 -12.48 -0.33
CA TYR A 309 27.98 -11.63 0.09
C TYR A 309 26.78 -12.45 0.60
N ASN A 310 26.34 -13.47 -0.15
CA ASN A 310 25.20 -14.29 0.29
C ASN A 310 25.50 -15.01 1.61
N PHE A 311 26.70 -15.57 1.80
CA PHE A 311 27.08 -16.20 3.06
C PHE A 311 27.21 -15.21 4.22
N ALA A 312 27.70 -13.99 3.97
CA ALA A 312 27.69 -12.92 4.95
C ALA A 312 26.26 -12.56 5.38
N MET A 313 25.32 -12.49 4.43
CA MET A 313 23.90 -12.24 4.71
C MET A 313 23.25 -13.39 5.50
N VAL A 314 23.65 -14.65 5.25
CA VAL A 314 23.23 -15.81 6.05
C VAL A 314 23.68 -15.67 7.50
N ILE A 315 24.97 -15.37 7.72
CA ILE A 315 25.54 -15.21 9.07
C ILE A 315 24.85 -14.06 9.81
N TRP A 316 24.71 -12.90 9.16
CA TRP A 316 24.03 -11.75 9.74
C TRP A 316 22.59 -12.10 10.13
N SER A 317 21.83 -12.70 9.21
CA SER A 317 20.43 -13.10 9.45
C SER A 317 20.31 -14.12 10.58
N PHE A 318 21.26 -15.07 10.67
CA PHE A 318 21.31 -16.06 11.74
C PHE A 318 21.60 -15.42 13.10
N CYS A 319 22.57 -14.51 13.18
CA CYS A 319 22.87 -13.77 14.40
C CYS A 319 21.64 -12.97 14.89
N MET A 320 20.89 -12.34 13.98
CA MET A 320 19.65 -11.63 14.35
C MET A 320 18.56 -12.57 14.89
N CYS A 321 18.42 -13.77 14.31
CA CYS A 321 17.51 -14.79 14.83
C CYS A 321 17.89 -15.24 16.23
N LEU A 322 19.17 -15.56 16.45
CA LEU A 322 19.67 -15.98 17.76
C LEU A 322 19.46 -14.88 18.80
N GLU A 323 19.76 -13.64 18.44
CA GLU A 323 19.59 -12.49 19.33
C GLU A 323 18.12 -12.29 19.71
N LEU A 324 17.19 -12.47 18.77
CA LEU A 324 15.76 -12.46 19.09
C LEU A 324 15.39 -13.56 20.08
N VAL A 325 15.88 -14.79 19.88
CA VAL A 325 15.59 -15.91 20.79
C VAL A 325 16.09 -15.60 22.21
N ILE A 326 17.28 -15.01 22.34
CA ILE A 326 17.83 -14.60 23.65
C ILE A 326 16.96 -13.51 24.28
N VAL A 327 16.55 -12.50 23.52
CA VAL A 327 15.67 -11.42 23.98
C VAL A 327 14.31 -11.96 24.43
N LEU A 328 13.75 -12.94 23.70
CA LEU A 328 12.49 -13.58 24.05
C LEU A 328 12.63 -14.42 25.33
N ALA A 329 13.67 -15.25 25.43
CA ALA A 329 13.94 -16.09 26.59
C ALA A 329 14.13 -15.28 27.88
N LYS A 330 14.89 -14.17 27.81
CA LYS A 330 15.14 -13.30 28.97
C LYS A 330 13.92 -12.49 29.43
N SER A 331 12.92 -12.32 28.58
CA SER A 331 11.82 -11.39 28.85
C SER A 331 10.62 -11.97 29.57
N ASN A 332 10.49 -13.30 29.59
CA ASN A 332 9.39 -14.06 30.21
C ASN A 332 7.97 -13.51 29.90
N GLN A 333 7.74 -12.98 28.70
CA GLN A 333 6.49 -12.33 28.29
C GLN A 333 5.81 -13.01 27.11
N SER A 334 4.52 -12.75 26.97
CA SER A 334 3.66 -13.22 25.88
C SER A 334 4.21 -12.87 24.49
N LEU A 335 4.24 -13.86 23.59
CA LEU A 335 4.62 -13.72 22.18
C LEU A 335 3.58 -12.94 21.34
N LEU A 336 2.34 -12.82 21.85
CA LEU A 336 1.24 -12.19 21.13
C LEU A 336 1.24 -10.67 21.30
N CYS A 337 1.64 -10.20 22.47
CA CYS A 337 1.52 -8.80 22.85
C CYS A 337 2.70 -8.38 23.72
N ARG A 338 3.52 -7.47 23.20
CA ARG A 338 4.68 -6.91 23.91
C ARG A 338 4.77 -5.40 23.66
N PRO A 339 4.56 -4.56 24.68
CA PRO A 339 4.79 -3.13 24.56
C PRO A 339 6.30 -2.86 24.35
N VAL A 340 6.62 -1.68 23.84
CA VAL A 340 8.02 -1.22 23.80
C VAL A 340 8.45 -0.99 25.24
N LYS A 341 9.47 -1.74 25.70
CA LYS A 341 10.03 -1.56 27.04
C LYS A 341 11.12 -0.50 27.01
N THR A 342 11.06 0.42 27.97
CA THR A 342 12.06 1.45 28.22
C THR A 342 13.11 1.03 29.26
N ASP A 343 12.96 -0.15 29.90
CA ASP A 343 14.00 -0.73 30.77
C ASP A 343 15.36 -0.72 30.06
N ILE A 344 16.37 -0.16 30.73
CA ILE A 344 17.63 0.25 30.10
C ILE A 344 18.36 -0.91 29.43
N GLU A 345 18.35 -2.12 30.00
CA GLU A 345 19.13 -3.25 29.45
C GLU A 345 18.39 -4.02 28.33
N ILE A 346 17.18 -4.52 28.58
CA ILE A 346 16.42 -5.32 27.61
C ILE A 346 15.88 -4.44 26.48
N GLY A 347 15.38 -3.24 26.79
CA GLY A 347 14.87 -2.30 25.80
C GLY A 347 15.96 -1.82 24.84
N LEU A 348 17.18 -1.54 25.34
CA LEU A 348 18.31 -1.18 24.49
C LEU A 348 18.78 -2.35 23.62
N ARG A 349 18.73 -3.58 24.13
CA ARG A 349 19.04 -4.79 23.35
C ARG A 349 18.04 -5.01 22.23
N GLU A 350 16.74 -4.81 22.49
CA GLU A 350 15.69 -4.82 21.46
C GLU A 350 15.92 -3.75 20.40
N ALA A 351 16.22 -2.52 20.82
CA ALA A 351 16.52 -1.42 19.92
C ALA A 351 17.72 -1.74 19.02
N ARG A 352 18.82 -2.27 19.61
CA ARG A 352 20.04 -2.65 18.88
C ARG A 352 19.74 -3.74 17.85
N LEU A 353 18.99 -4.77 18.22
CA LEU A 353 18.57 -5.81 17.29
C LEU A 353 17.73 -5.22 16.15
N GLY A 354 16.80 -4.32 16.47
CA GLY A 354 16.00 -3.62 15.49
C GLY A 354 16.85 -2.80 14.51
N TRP A 355 17.86 -2.09 15.00
CA TRP A 355 18.79 -1.33 14.17
C TRP A 355 19.66 -2.23 13.29
N TRP A 356 20.16 -3.35 13.81
CA TRP A 356 20.88 -4.34 12.99
C TRP A 356 19.99 -4.95 11.89
N CYS A 357 18.71 -5.15 12.18
CA CYS A 357 17.72 -5.55 11.18
C CYS A 357 17.55 -4.47 10.10
N PHE A 358 17.40 -3.21 10.49
CA PHE A 358 17.34 -2.09 9.55
C PHE A 358 18.60 -1.98 8.68
N MET A 359 19.80 -2.07 9.27
CA MET A 359 21.06 -2.04 8.54
C MET A 359 21.18 -3.20 7.55
N SER A 360 20.67 -4.38 7.89
CA SER A 360 20.58 -5.49 6.94
C SER A 360 19.75 -5.11 5.71
N LYS A 361 18.63 -4.39 5.86
CA LYS A 361 17.80 -3.98 4.72
C LYS A 361 18.48 -3.00 3.78
N ILE A 362 19.38 -2.15 4.32
CA ILE A 362 20.24 -1.32 3.48
C ILE A 362 21.24 -2.19 2.72
N ALA A 363 21.87 -3.18 3.38
CA ALA A 363 22.79 -4.11 2.74
C ALA A 363 22.11 -4.94 1.63
N GLU A 364 20.86 -5.36 1.86
CA GLU A 364 20.04 -6.11 0.90
C GLU A 364 19.78 -5.34 -0.42
N LEU A 365 19.94 -4.01 -0.45
CA LEU A 365 19.85 -3.25 -1.70
C LEU A 365 20.95 -3.65 -2.70
N LEU A 366 22.05 -4.25 -2.23
CA LEU A 366 23.11 -4.80 -3.08
C LEU A 366 22.62 -5.98 -3.95
N ASP A 367 21.54 -6.69 -3.56
CA ASP A 367 20.94 -7.73 -4.40
C ASP A 367 20.59 -7.18 -5.78
N THR A 368 19.99 -5.98 -5.80
CA THR A 368 19.62 -5.27 -7.02
C THR A 368 20.84 -4.83 -7.81
N VAL A 369 21.92 -4.40 -7.14
CA VAL A 369 23.20 -4.08 -7.79
C VAL A 369 23.73 -5.31 -8.54
N PHE A 370 23.77 -6.46 -7.85
CA PHE A 370 24.22 -7.72 -8.46
C PHE A 370 23.35 -8.15 -9.64
N PHE A 371 22.04 -7.93 -9.61
CA PHE A 371 21.16 -8.20 -10.75
C PHE A 371 21.49 -7.33 -11.96
N ILE A 372 21.70 -6.03 -11.74
CA ILE A 372 22.01 -5.06 -12.80
C ILE A 372 23.35 -5.37 -13.45
N VAL A 373 24.42 -5.52 -12.65
CA VAL A 373 25.77 -5.73 -13.18
C VAL A 373 25.95 -7.09 -13.88
N ARG A 374 25.15 -8.09 -13.50
CA ARG A 374 25.10 -9.41 -14.17
C ARG A 374 24.12 -9.47 -15.34
N LYS A 375 23.45 -8.36 -15.66
CA LYS A 375 22.38 -8.28 -16.68
C LYS A 375 21.23 -9.27 -16.46
N LYS A 376 20.89 -9.57 -15.20
CA LYS A 376 19.76 -10.43 -14.84
C LYS A 376 18.48 -9.60 -14.64
N ASN A 377 18.10 -8.85 -15.67
CA ASN A 377 16.96 -7.93 -15.63
C ASN A 377 15.62 -8.65 -15.37
N ASN A 378 15.54 -9.95 -15.64
CA ASN A 378 14.39 -10.79 -15.29
C ASN A 378 14.20 -10.96 -13.77
N GLN A 379 15.24 -10.78 -12.97
CA GLN A 379 15.18 -10.80 -11.50
C GLN A 379 14.78 -9.43 -10.93
N LEU A 380 14.98 -8.34 -11.70
CA LEU A 380 14.58 -6.98 -11.35
C LEU A 380 13.08 -6.76 -11.57
N SER A 381 12.27 -7.55 -10.86
CA SER A 381 10.80 -7.49 -10.94
C SER A 381 10.23 -6.34 -10.11
N PHE A 382 8.98 -5.96 -10.41
CA PHE A 382 8.24 -5.00 -9.58
C PHE A 382 8.17 -5.42 -8.11
N LEU A 383 7.91 -6.72 -7.85
CA LEU A 383 7.88 -7.28 -6.49
C LEU A 383 9.19 -7.00 -5.74
N HIS A 384 10.32 -7.26 -6.40
CA HIS A 384 11.65 -7.03 -5.83
C HIS A 384 11.88 -5.55 -5.48
N VAL A 385 11.68 -4.66 -6.45
CA VAL A 385 11.94 -3.22 -6.25
C VAL A 385 10.97 -2.61 -5.24
N TYR A 386 9.70 -3.01 -5.26
CA TYR A 386 8.69 -2.58 -4.29
C TYR A 386 9.06 -3.02 -2.87
N HIS A 387 9.39 -4.29 -2.68
CA HIS A 387 9.75 -4.83 -1.37
C HIS A 387 11.01 -4.16 -0.81
N HIS A 388 12.12 -4.15 -1.55
CA HIS A 388 13.40 -3.62 -1.06
C HIS A 388 13.37 -2.11 -0.81
N SER A 389 12.66 -1.32 -1.63
CA SER A 389 12.54 0.13 -1.39
C SER A 389 11.63 0.45 -0.21
N SER A 390 10.48 -0.22 -0.09
CA SER A 390 9.53 0.01 1.02
C SER A 390 10.03 -0.51 2.36
N MET A 391 10.71 -1.66 2.40
CA MET A 391 11.22 -2.25 3.64
C MET A 391 12.23 -1.37 4.37
N VAL A 392 13.11 -0.69 3.63
CA VAL A 392 14.08 0.25 4.22
C VAL A 392 13.37 1.39 4.95
N LEU A 393 12.34 1.97 4.32
CA LEU A 393 11.56 3.06 4.91
C LEU A 393 10.73 2.59 6.11
N ILE A 394 10.08 1.43 5.99
CA ILE A 394 9.25 0.86 7.06
C ILE A 394 10.11 0.51 8.28
N CYS A 395 11.26 -0.14 8.07
CA CYS A 395 12.17 -0.48 9.15
C CYS A 395 12.72 0.77 9.82
N TRP A 396 13.16 1.77 9.05
CA TRP A 396 13.61 3.05 9.61
C TRP A 396 12.56 3.69 10.51
N TYR A 397 11.31 3.75 10.04
CA TYR A 397 10.20 4.30 10.81
C TYR A 397 10.01 3.57 12.15
N PHE A 398 9.96 2.23 12.12
CA PHE A 398 9.77 1.46 13.35
C PHE A 398 10.95 1.60 14.31
N ILE A 399 12.19 1.62 13.84
CA ILE A 399 13.34 1.80 14.73
C ILE A 399 13.41 3.22 15.27
N LYS A 400 13.08 4.24 14.48
CA LYS A 400 13.11 5.63 14.92
C LYS A 400 12.07 5.93 15.98
N TYR A 401 10.86 5.37 15.89
CA TYR A 401 9.74 5.76 16.77
C TYR A 401 9.27 4.67 17.74
N LEU A 402 9.49 3.39 17.40
CA LEU A 402 9.02 2.25 18.19
C LEU A 402 10.09 1.14 18.23
N PRO A 403 11.32 1.42 18.68
CA PRO A 403 12.39 0.43 18.67
C PRO A 403 12.14 -0.66 19.72
N GLY A 404 11.54 -1.77 19.27
CA GLY A 404 11.31 -2.97 20.07
C GLY A 404 9.88 -3.47 20.03
N GLY A 405 9.49 -4.19 21.08
CA GLY A 405 8.15 -4.74 21.23
C GLY A 405 7.77 -5.76 20.16
N GLU A 406 6.48 -5.82 19.83
CA GLU A 406 5.94 -6.89 18.98
C GLU A 406 6.45 -6.89 17.52
N LYS A 407 6.99 -5.78 17.01
CA LYS A 407 7.48 -5.69 15.62
C LYS A 407 8.82 -6.37 15.42
N LEU A 408 9.63 -6.46 16.47
CA LEU A 408 10.90 -7.18 16.47
C LEU A 408 10.71 -8.66 16.15
N TYR A 409 9.59 -9.24 16.59
CA TYR A 409 9.22 -10.61 16.28
C TYR A 409 8.99 -10.85 14.78
N ASN A 410 8.33 -9.91 14.09
CA ASN A 410 8.16 -9.98 12.63
C ASN A 410 9.52 -9.92 11.92
N GLY A 411 10.44 -9.07 12.42
CA GLY A 411 11.81 -8.97 11.94
C GLY A 411 12.59 -10.28 12.11
N GLY A 412 12.43 -10.98 13.23
CA GLY A 412 13.09 -12.26 13.44
C GLY A 412 12.54 -13.41 12.60
N ILE A 413 11.21 -13.51 12.40
CA ILE A 413 10.66 -14.49 11.45
C ILE A 413 11.21 -14.21 10.05
N ASN A 414 11.27 -12.94 9.64
CA ASN A 414 11.86 -12.56 8.35
C ASN A 414 13.34 -12.96 8.28
N SER A 415 14.11 -12.69 9.34
CA SER A 415 15.53 -13.07 9.42
C SER A 415 15.71 -14.59 9.28
N PHE A 416 14.84 -15.40 9.87
CA PHE A 416 14.90 -16.86 9.76
C PHE A 416 14.66 -17.32 8.32
N VAL A 417 13.67 -16.74 7.66
CA VAL A 417 13.41 -17.01 6.25
C VAL A 417 14.57 -16.51 5.37
N HIS A 418 15.20 -15.39 5.72
CA HIS A 418 16.37 -14.85 5.03
C HIS A 418 17.61 -15.75 5.16
N VAL A 419 17.81 -16.44 6.29
CA VAL A 419 18.85 -17.49 6.41
C VAL A 419 18.68 -18.54 5.31
N ILE A 420 17.47 -19.06 5.13
CA ILE A 420 17.19 -20.10 4.13
C ILE A 420 17.28 -19.53 2.71
N MET A 421 16.76 -18.32 2.48
CA MET A 421 16.77 -17.65 1.19
C MET A 421 18.19 -17.31 0.71
N TYR A 422 19.02 -16.71 1.56
CA TYR A 422 20.41 -16.38 1.19
C TYR A 422 21.29 -17.63 1.08
N THR A 423 20.99 -18.70 1.84
CA THR A 423 21.62 -20.01 1.62
C THR A 423 21.30 -20.53 0.22
N TYR A 424 20.03 -20.48 -0.20
CA TYR A 424 19.63 -20.82 -1.56
C TYR A 424 20.39 -19.99 -2.61
N TYR A 425 20.50 -18.67 -2.41
CA TYR A 425 21.19 -17.79 -3.36
C TYR A 425 22.70 -18.04 -3.42
N GLY A 426 23.36 -18.23 -2.28
CA GLY A 426 24.77 -18.57 -2.20
C GLY A 426 25.09 -19.88 -2.93
N LEU A 427 24.32 -20.94 -2.65
CA LEU A 427 24.47 -22.22 -3.35
C LEU A 427 24.18 -22.09 -4.86
N SER A 428 23.18 -21.29 -5.24
CA SER A 428 22.86 -21.07 -6.67
C SER A 428 23.95 -20.30 -7.42
N ALA A 429 24.73 -19.48 -6.72
CA ALA A 429 25.81 -18.68 -7.27
C ALA A 429 27.10 -19.50 -7.47
N MET A 430 27.31 -20.62 -6.75
CA MET A 430 28.47 -21.52 -6.89
C MET A 430 28.54 -22.28 -8.22
N GLY A 431 27.55 -22.09 -9.11
CA GLY A 431 27.59 -22.55 -10.49
C GLY A 431 26.79 -23.84 -10.77
N PRO A 432 26.84 -24.34 -12.01
CA PRO A 432 25.99 -25.44 -12.48
C PRO A 432 26.16 -26.75 -11.69
N HIS A 433 27.37 -27.00 -11.17
CA HIS A 433 27.68 -28.19 -10.38
C HIS A 433 26.84 -28.27 -9.10
N TYR A 434 26.53 -27.12 -8.47
CA TYR A 434 25.73 -27.07 -7.25
C TYR A 434 24.24 -26.83 -7.52
N GLN A 435 23.89 -26.12 -8.60
CA GLN A 435 22.49 -25.87 -8.99
C GLN A 435 21.65 -27.14 -9.15
N LYS A 436 22.26 -28.26 -9.56
CA LYS A 436 21.58 -29.56 -9.68
C LYS A 436 20.98 -30.07 -8.36
N TYR A 437 21.58 -29.71 -7.22
CA TYR A 437 21.12 -30.15 -5.90
C TYR A 437 20.03 -29.24 -5.30
N ILE A 438 19.74 -28.09 -5.92
CA ILE A 438 18.82 -27.07 -5.37
C ILE A 438 17.39 -27.23 -5.92
N TRP A 439 16.86 -28.45 -5.84
CA TRP A 439 15.51 -28.78 -6.31
C TRP A 439 14.39 -28.11 -5.50
N TRP A 440 14.71 -27.63 -4.29
CA TRP A 440 13.75 -27.15 -3.31
C TRP A 440 13.33 -25.68 -3.46
N LYS A 441 13.65 -25.03 -4.59
CA LYS A 441 13.26 -23.63 -4.89
C LYS A 441 11.77 -23.35 -4.66
N ARG A 442 10.90 -24.31 -5.04
CA ARG A 442 9.44 -24.19 -4.86
C ARG A 442 9.05 -24.12 -3.39
N TYR A 443 9.68 -24.95 -2.55
CA TYR A 443 9.42 -24.99 -1.11
C TYR A 443 9.88 -23.71 -0.43
N LEU A 444 10.99 -23.10 -0.87
CA LEU A 444 11.40 -21.78 -0.41
C LEU A 444 10.30 -20.72 -0.63
N THR A 445 9.72 -20.67 -1.83
CA THR A 445 8.62 -19.73 -2.11
C THR A 445 7.37 -20.04 -1.28
N GLN A 446 7.07 -21.31 -1.04
CA GLN A 446 5.97 -21.70 -0.14
C GLN A 446 6.25 -21.27 1.31
N PHE A 447 7.50 -21.36 1.75
CA PHE A 447 7.92 -20.93 3.09
C PHE A 447 7.76 -19.41 3.28
N GLN A 448 8.12 -18.61 2.28
CA GLN A 448 7.88 -17.16 2.28
C GLN A 448 6.38 -16.81 2.31
N ILE A 449 5.54 -17.55 1.57
CA ILE A 449 4.07 -17.37 1.62
C ILE A 449 3.54 -17.73 3.01
N CYS A 450 3.99 -18.83 3.60
CA CYS A 450 3.62 -19.25 4.94
C CYS A 450 3.99 -18.20 5.98
N GLN A 451 5.19 -17.61 5.90
CA GLN A 451 5.61 -16.49 6.73
C GLN A 451 4.57 -15.35 6.71
N PHE A 452 4.14 -14.89 5.52
CA PHE A 452 3.18 -13.80 5.43
C PHE A 452 1.84 -14.16 6.08
N VAL A 453 1.35 -15.38 5.87
CA VAL A 453 0.12 -15.87 6.51
C VAL A 453 0.26 -15.89 8.04
N CYS A 454 1.36 -16.42 8.57
CA CYS A 454 1.61 -16.46 10.01
C CYS A 454 1.67 -15.05 10.62
N ILE A 455 2.35 -14.11 9.96
CA ILE A 455 2.41 -12.71 10.43
C ILE A 455 1.02 -12.07 10.38
N SER A 456 0.23 -12.30 9.32
CA SER A 456 -1.15 -11.80 9.23
C SER A 456 -2.04 -12.33 10.34
N LEU A 457 -2.02 -13.65 10.61
CA LEU A 457 -2.79 -14.26 11.69
C LEU A 457 -2.40 -13.70 13.06
N ARG A 458 -1.10 -13.47 13.29
CA ARG A 458 -0.62 -12.85 14.53
C ARG A 458 -1.15 -11.43 14.69
N CYS A 459 -1.02 -10.59 13.65
CA CYS A 459 -1.56 -9.23 13.64
C CYS A 459 -3.07 -9.23 13.94
N ILE A 460 -3.83 -10.14 13.34
CA ILE A 460 -5.27 -10.31 13.61
C ILE A 460 -5.50 -10.71 15.08
N GLY A 461 -4.76 -11.68 15.59
CA GLY A 461 -4.84 -12.13 16.99
C GLY A 461 -4.59 -11.00 17.99
N THR A 462 -3.69 -10.05 17.69
CA THR A 462 -3.44 -8.90 18.58
C THR A 462 -4.63 -7.96 18.75
N PHE A 463 -5.59 -7.94 17.81
CA PHE A 463 -6.81 -7.14 17.97
C PHE A 463 -7.81 -7.77 18.96
N PHE A 464 -7.75 -9.10 19.11
CA PHE A 464 -8.60 -9.86 20.03
C PHE A 464 -7.93 -10.08 21.39
N TYR A 465 -6.61 -9.97 21.46
CA TYR A 465 -5.86 -9.90 22.70
C TYR A 465 -6.14 -8.54 23.37
N GLY A 466 -6.28 -8.51 24.71
CA GLY A 466 -6.66 -7.31 25.48
C GLY A 466 -5.71 -6.09 25.30
N PRO A 467 -5.90 -5.01 26.07
CA PRO A 467 -5.08 -3.79 25.91
C PRO A 467 -3.59 -4.08 26.08
N CYS A 468 -2.83 -3.92 25.00
CA CYS A 468 -1.45 -4.40 24.86
C CYS A 468 -0.37 -3.33 25.16
N GLY A 469 -0.75 -2.06 25.29
CA GLY A 469 0.20 -0.94 25.37
C GLY A 469 0.99 -0.67 24.08
N TYR A 470 0.87 -1.51 23.04
CA TYR A 470 1.43 -1.28 21.71
C TYR A 470 0.41 -0.57 20.79
N PRO A 471 0.80 0.43 19.98
CA PRO A 471 -0.16 1.19 19.17
C PRO A 471 -0.85 0.31 18.10
N LYS A 472 -2.18 0.13 18.22
CA LYS A 472 -2.97 -0.78 17.34
C LYS A 472 -2.93 -0.40 15.86
N TRP A 473 -2.81 0.88 15.53
CA TRP A 473 -2.74 1.35 14.15
C TRP A 473 -1.52 0.76 13.40
N THR A 474 -0.44 0.45 14.11
CA THR A 474 0.75 -0.18 13.51
C THR A 474 0.46 -1.61 13.02
N ASN A 475 -0.45 -2.34 13.68
CA ASN A 475 -0.89 -3.67 13.27
C ASN A 475 -1.76 -3.59 12.02
N VAL A 476 -2.59 -2.56 11.89
CA VAL A 476 -3.34 -2.28 10.66
C VAL A 476 -2.36 -2.03 9.50
N GLY A 477 -1.38 -1.13 9.69
CA GLY A 477 -0.36 -0.83 8.66
C GLY A 477 0.46 -2.07 8.28
N THR A 478 0.86 -2.87 9.27
CA THR A 478 1.58 -4.14 9.03
C THR A 478 0.72 -5.13 8.26
N LEU A 479 -0.56 -5.26 8.60
CA LEU A 479 -1.49 -6.18 7.93
C LEU A 479 -1.68 -5.80 6.45
N LEU A 480 -1.89 -4.51 6.17
CA LEU A 480 -1.99 -4.01 4.79
C LEU A 480 -0.74 -4.30 3.97
N TYR A 481 0.44 -4.09 4.57
CA TYR A 481 1.72 -4.33 3.90
C TYR A 481 2.01 -5.83 3.67
N VAL A 482 1.73 -6.68 4.66
CA VAL A 482 1.93 -8.13 4.54
C VAL A 482 0.95 -8.70 3.51
N PHE A 483 -0.29 -8.20 3.49
CA PHE A 483 -1.29 -8.59 2.50
C PHE A 483 -0.87 -8.20 1.08
N SER A 484 -0.31 -6.99 0.87
CA SER A 484 0.19 -6.59 -0.44
C SER A 484 1.31 -7.51 -0.93
N ASN A 485 2.27 -7.87 -0.06
CA ASN A 485 3.34 -8.80 -0.38
C ASN A 485 2.83 -10.21 -0.63
N LEU A 486 1.87 -10.70 0.16
CA LEU A 486 1.24 -11.99 -0.04
C LEU A 486 0.62 -12.10 -1.44
N LEU A 487 -0.11 -11.07 -1.89
CA LEU A 487 -0.68 -11.03 -3.24
C LEU A 487 0.40 -11.07 -4.33
N LEU A 488 1.48 -10.31 -4.16
CA LEU A 488 2.58 -10.28 -5.12
C LEU A 488 3.33 -11.62 -5.19
N PHE A 489 3.55 -12.28 -4.05
CA PHE A 489 4.18 -13.60 -3.98
C PHE A 489 3.28 -14.71 -4.53
N LEU A 490 1.97 -14.65 -4.27
CA LEU A 490 1.00 -15.57 -4.87
C LEU A 490 0.98 -15.44 -6.40
N ASN A 491 0.97 -14.20 -6.91
CA ASN A 491 1.07 -13.94 -8.35
C ASN A 491 2.38 -14.50 -8.94
N PHE A 492 3.52 -14.26 -8.28
CA PHE A 492 4.81 -14.81 -8.68
C PHE A 492 4.80 -16.36 -8.69
N TYR A 493 4.22 -16.98 -7.66
CA TYR A 493 4.15 -18.44 -7.52
C TYR A 493 3.29 -19.07 -8.63
N ILE A 494 2.11 -18.49 -8.90
CA ILE A 494 1.21 -18.96 -9.97
C ILE A 494 1.91 -18.87 -11.33
N LYS A 495 2.52 -17.72 -11.63
CA LYS A 495 3.20 -17.48 -12.91
C LYS A 495 4.43 -18.37 -13.09
N SER A 496 5.20 -18.59 -12.04
CA SER A 496 6.48 -19.32 -12.12
C SER A 496 6.33 -20.84 -12.10
N TYR A 497 5.37 -21.37 -11.33
CA TYR A 497 5.26 -22.81 -11.08
C TYR A 497 3.99 -23.45 -11.64
N LYS A 498 2.82 -22.80 -11.55
CA LYS A 498 1.57 -23.38 -12.06
C LYS A 498 1.46 -23.26 -13.59
N SER A 499 1.84 -22.11 -14.17
CA SER A 499 1.77 -21.93 -15.62
C SER A 499 2.73 -22.87 -16.39
N LYS A 500 3.93 -23.14 -15.85
CA LYS A 500 4.89 -24.11 -16.43
C LYS A 500 4.42 -25.56 -16.33
N SER A 501 3.80 -25.94 -15.21
CA SER A 501 3.21 -27.28 -15.01
C SER A 501 2.08 -27.58 -16.00
N ILE A 502 1.27 -26.57 -16.35
CA ILE A 502 0.19 -26.71 -17.34
C ILE A 502 0.75 -26.80 -18.77
N GLN A 503 1.82 -26.06 -19.08
CA GLN A 503 2.51 -26.17 -20.38
C GLN A 503 3.22 -27.52 -20.55
N SER A 504 3.89 -28.03 -19.52
CA SER A 504 4.54 -29.34 -19.56
C SER A 504 3.52 -30.47 -19.71
N SER A 505 2.38 -30.41 -19.02
CA SER A 505 1.32 -31.42 -19.15
C SER A 505 0.63 -31.39 -20.52
N HIS A 506 0.41 -30.20 -21.10
CA HIS A 506 -0.08 -30.07 -22.48
C HIS A 506 0.93 -30.57 -23.52
N SER A 507 2.23 -30.34 -23.32
CA SER A 507 3.26 -30.87 -24.23
C SER A 507 3.39 -32.39 -24.15
N ALA A 508 3.27 -32.95 -22.94
CA ALA A 508 3.28 -34.39 -22.72
C ALA A 508 2.06 -35.05 -23.37
N SER A 509 0.85 -34.52 -23.13
CA SER A 509 -0.40 -34.97 -23.75
C SER A 509 -0.36 -34.92 -25.29
N LYS A 510 0.24 -33.87 -25.88
CA LYS A 510 0.45 -33.80 -27.34
C LYS A 510 1.46 -34.82 -27.86
N SER A 511 2.51 -35.14 -27.08
CA SER A 511 3.49 -36.15 -27.49
C SER A 511 2.94 -37.58 -27.41
N THR A 512 2.03 -37.85 -26.46
CA THR A 512 1.37 -39.15 -26.34
C THR A 512 0.36 -39.35 -27.47
N ALA A 513 -0.39 -38.29 -27.83
CA ALA A 513 -1.32 -38.33 -28.96
C ALA A 513 -0.63 -38.53 -30.32
N LYS A 514 0.60 -38.05 -30.48
CA LYS A 514 1.40 -38.19 -31.72
C LYS A 514 2.16 -39.52 -31.85
N LYS A 515 2.12 -40.37 -30.82
CA LYS A 515 2.66 -41.74 -30.84
C LYS A 515 1.56 -42.81 -31.00
N SER A 516 0.30 -42.39 -30.99
CA SER A 516 -0.89 -43.24 -31.16
C SER A 516 -1.58 -43.06 -32.53
N GLU A 517 -1.00 -42.24 -33.40
CA GLU A 517 -1.21 -42.21 -34.85
C GLU A 517 0.04 -42.79 -35.51
#